data_AF-A0A2D4LKA6-F1
#
_entry.id   AF-A0A2D4LKA6-F1
#
_cell.length_a   1.000
_cell.length_b   1.000
_cell.length_c   1.000
_cell.angle_alpha   90.00
_cell.angle_beta   90.00
_cell.angle_gamma   90.00
#
_symmetry.space_group_name_H-M   'P 1'
#
loop_
_entity.id
_entity.type
_entity.pdbx_description
1 polymer ?
#
loop_
_entity_poly.entity_id
_entity_poly.type
_entity_poly.pdbx_seq_one_letter_code
_entity_poly.pdbx_strand_id
1 'polypeptide(L)'
;ADIDQLESEKLELKQRLSNQSKRTIEGLRGAPPSGIASVISSIAGGVSAGQVMAVGSGPVQVKDSPLLLQQIEAMQLSIKHLKNENNWMKGAQMRRELASLPPLHVPKLSLPKDRQGEEVVSSSLYRKTSRLLETLYQMSANVQVVDITRRKAVGSPAAQLLEQTTRLASLSEAIEKLKDEVRKETILQHPGASIPTDFGTFPSVPFLKAKDEQKDSTVYVGRVTFPCQPGHGQWHKLVLTPEQLHKLHSRLIS
;
A
#
# COMPACT_ATOMS: atom_id res chain seq x y z
N ALA A 1 54.71 48.13 29.45
CA ALA A 1 55.42 47.02 28.80
C ALA A 1 54.68 45.69 29.01
N ASP A 2 54.04 45.45 30.16
CA ASP A 2 53.39 44.15 30.44
C ASP A 2 52.00 43.98 29.79
N ILE A 3 51.27 45.07 29.52
CA ILE A 3 49.93 45.01 28.94
C ILE A 3 49.97 44.58 27.47
N ASP A 4 50.86 45.19 26.67
CA ASP A 4 50.99 44.85 25.25
C ASP A 4 51.48 43.41 25.04
N GLN A 5 52.32 42.91 25.96
CA GLN A 5 52.78 41.54 25.97
C GLN A 5 51.64 40.55 26.26
N LEU A 6 50.80 40.82 27.25
CA LEU A 6 49.62 40.01 27.56
C LEU A 6 48.58 40.04 26.43
N GLU A 7 48.44 41.15 25.71
CA GLU A 7 47.55 41.23 24.54
C GLU A 7 48.06 40.40 23.37
N SER A 8 49.38 40.37 23.15
CA SER A 8 50.00 39.52 22.12
C SER A 8 49.86 38.03 22.43
N GLU A 9 50.01 37.64 23.71
CA GLU A 9 49.84 36.25 24.15
C GLU A 9 48.38 35.80 24.05
N LYS A 10 47.43 36.67 24.39
CA LYS A 10 45.99 36.40 24.21
C LYS A 10 45.64 36.20 22.73
N LEU A 11 46.21 37.00 21.83
CA LEU A 11 46.02 36.87 20.38
C LEU A 11 46.62 35.57 19.86
N GLU A 12 47.84 35.22 20.29
CA GLU A 12 48.51 33.97 19.95
C GLU A 12 47.71 32.75 20.44
N LEU A 13 47.20 32.79 21.67
CA LEU A 13 46.37 31.72 22.24
C LEU A 13 45.03 31.58 21.51
N LYS A 14 44.38 32.69 21.14
CA LYS A 14 43.14 32.66 20.35
C LYS A 14 43.38 32.09 18.95
N GLN A 15 44.52 32.39 18.33
CA GLN A 15 44.91 31.84 17.04
C GLN A 15 45.24 30.34 17.15
N ARG A 16 45.95 29.91 18.20
CA ARG A 16 46.19 28.49 18.49
C ARG A 16 44.88 27.72 18.70
N LEU A 17 43.93 28.27 19.45
CA LEU A 17 42.63 27.63 19.68
C LEU A 17 41.81 27.53 18.39
N SER A 18 41.83 28.56 17.54
CA SER A 18 41.16 28.52 16.23
C SER A 18 41.78 27.48 15.29
N ASN A 19 43.12 27.37 15.26
CA ASN A 19 43.83 26.39 14.45
C ASN A 19 43.66 24.96 15.00
N GLN A 20 43.58 24.79 16.32
CA GLN A 20 43.29 23.50 16.95
C GLN A 20 41.85 23.05 16.68
N SER A 21 40.88 23.98 16.75
CA SER A 21 39.48 23.72 16.41
C SER A 21 39.29 23.29 14.95
N LYS A 22 40.05 23.88 14.02
CA LYS A 22 40.03 23.48 12.60
C LYS A 22 40.67 22.12 12.33
N ARG A 23 41.76 21.76 13.03
CA ARG A 23 42.42 20.44 12.89
C ARG A 23 41.57 19.26 13.40
N THR A 24 40.60 19.50 14.26
CA THR A 24 39.70 18.45 14.76
C THR A 24 38.46 18.25 13.86
N ILE A 25 38.15 19.19 12.95
CA ILE A 25 36.88 19.18 12.20
C ILE A 25 36.99 18.65 10.76
N GLU A 26 38.18 18.57 10.16
CA GLU A 26 38.37 18.03 8.80
C GLU A 26 38.71 16.52 8.75
N GLY A 27 38.95 15.87 9.91
CA GLY A 27 39.29 14.44 9.97
C GLY A 27 38.12 13.46 10.05
N LEU A 28 36.86 13.93 10.08
CA LEU A 28 35.68 13.08 10.35
C LEU A 28 34.59 13.14 9.27
N ARG A 29 34.93 13.47 8.02
CA ARG A 29 34.07 13.24 6.85
C ARG A 29 34.65 12.13 5.97
N GLY A 30 34.45 10.88 6.41
CA GLY A 30 34.66 9.66 5.64
C GLY A 30 33.85 8.54 6.26
N ALA A 31 33.04 7.84 5.47
CA ALA A 31 32.06 6.83 5.87
C ALA A 31 32.68 5.59 6.59
N PRO A 32 31.87 4.72 7.22
CA PRO A 32 32.28 3.85 8.32
C PRO A 32 32.93 2.52 7.87
N PRO A 33 33.76 1.92 8.73
CA PRO A 33 33.58 0.50 9.01
C PRO A 33 33.57 0.19 10.52
N SER A 34 32.50 -0.49 10.91
CA SER A 34 32.41 -1.54 11.94
C SER A 34 33.74 -2.06 12.50
N GLY A 35 33.84 -2.18 13.82
CA GLY A 35 34.89 -2.98 14.46
C GLY A 35 35.28 -2.49 15.84
N ILE A 36 34.78 -3.19 16.85
CA ILE A 36 35.27 -3.12 18.23
C ILE A 36 36.75 -3.56 18.22
N ALA A 37 37.70 -2.64 18.37
CA ALA A 37 39.06 -2.93 18.87
C ALA A 37 39.81 -1.64 19.17
N SER A 38 40.54 -1.64 20.29
CA SER A 38 41.68 -0.76 20.62
C SER A 38 41.39 0.64 21.18
N VAL A 39 41.09 0.72 22.47
CA VAL A 39 41.66 1.76 23.38
C VAL A 39 41.86 1.20 24.80
N ILE A 40 42.74 0.21 24.96
CA ILE A 40 43.34 -0.09 26.27
C ILE A 40 44.82 -0.40 26.03
N SER A 41 45.67 0.63 26.13
CA SER A 41 47.11 0.52 26.41
C SER A 41 47.73 1.92 26.36
N SER A 42 47.78 2.61 27.51
CA SER A 42 48.88 3.54 27.88
C SER A 42 48.59 4.31 29.19
N ILE A 43 48.28 3.62 30.29
CA ILE A 43 48.44 4.21 31.64
C ILE A 43 49.33 3.26 32.44
N ALA A 44 50.64 3.43 32.28
CA ALA A 44 51.65 2.91 33.18
C ALA A 44 52.87 3.82 33.14
N GLY A 45 53.17 4.45 34.29
CA GLY A 45 54.48 5.06 34.56
C GLY A 45 54.45 6.56 34.85
N GLY A 46 54.62 6.95 36.11
CA GLY A 46 55.04 8.30 36.47
C GLY A 46 54.49 8.82 37.80
N VAL A 47 55.12 8.41 38.90
CA VAL A 47 54.97 9.04 40.21
C VAL A 47 55.61 10.43 40.22
N SER A 48 54.88 11.47 40.63
CA SER A 48 55.46 12.70 41.18
C SER A 48 54.43 13.47 42.00
N ALA A 49 54.87 13.85 43.20
CA ALA A 49 54.14 14.47 44.28
C ALA A 49 53.60 15.87 43.95
N GLY A 50 52.50 16.27 44.60
CA GLY A 50 52.11 17.69 44.64
C GLY A 50 50.66 17.96 45.02
N GLN A 51 50.43 18.18 46.31
CA GLN A 51 49.41 19.09 46.87
C GLN A 51 47.93 18.72 46.73
N VAL A 52 47.43 18.11 47.81
CA VAL A 52 46.08 18.33 48.35
C VAL A 52 45.99 19.74 48.94
N MET A 53 45.10 20.58 48.41
CA MET A 53 44.50 21.71 49.17
C MET A 53 43.07 21.93 48.65
N ALA A 54 42.11 21.66 49.54
CA ALA A 54 40.69 21.92 49.37
C ALA A 54 40.33 23.33 49.81
N VAL A 55 39.64 24.13 48.99
CA VAL A 55 38.67 25.18 49.40
C VAL A 55 37.72 25.46 48.23
N GLY A 56 36.41 25.36 48.45
CA GLY A 56 35.39 25.85 47.51
C GLY A 56 34.03 25.12 47.55
N SER A 57 33.34 25.14 48.70
CA SER A 57 31.92 24.73 48.79
C SER A 57 31.02 25.80 48.17
N GLY A 58 30.57 25.55 46.95
CA GLY A 58 29.31 26.07 46.42
C GLY A 58 28.43 24.87 46.02
N PRO A 59 27.08 24.97 46.03
CA PRO A 59 26.24 23.89 45.55
C PRO A 59 26.47 23.74 44.04
N VAL A 60 27.37 22.83 43.67
CA VAL A 60 27.53 22.38 42.30
C VAL A 60 26.23 21.68 41.96
N GLN A 61 25.32 22.38 41.28
CA GLN A 61 24.26 21.72 40.55
C GLN A 61 24.96 20.90 39.47
N VAL A 62 25.18 19.62 39.77
CA VAL A 62 25.62 18.61 38.81
C VAL A 62 24.46 18.42 37.86
N LYS A 63 24.36 19.32 36.89
CA LYS A 63 23.52 19.12 35.72
C LYS A 63 24.15 17.92 35.04
N ASP A 64 23.45 16.78 35.07
CA ASP A 64 23.90 15.56 34.40
C ASP A 64 24.48 15.95 33.04
N SER A 65 25.72 15.51 32.78
CA SER A 65 26.43 15.90 31.56
C SER A 65 25.50 15.66 30.37
N PRO A 66 25.14 16.68 29.57
CA PRO A 66 24.18 16.52 28.48
C PRO A 66 24.64 15.45 27.48
N LEU A 67 25.95 15.24 27.38
CA LEU A 67 26.56 14.16 26.60
C LEU A 67 26.24 12.76 27.18
N LEU A 68 26.23 12.62 28.50
CA LEU A 68 25.88 11.38 29.19
C LEU A 68 24.40 11.03 29.00
N LEU A 69 23.49 12.01 29.11
CA LEU A 69 22.07 11.80 28.84
C LEU A 69 21.84 11.37 27.38
N GLN A 70 22.47 12.04 26.43
CA GLN A 70 22.40 11.65 25.02
C GLN A 70 22.94 10.22 24.78
N GLN A 71 24.02 9.84 25.47
CA GLN A 71 24.56 8.49 25.40
C GLN A 71 23.58 7.46 25.98
N ILE A 72 22.96 7.76 27.11
CA ILE A 72 21.93 6.90 27.73
C ILE A 72 20.75 6.71 26.77
N GLU A 73 20.26 7.78 26.15
CA GLU A 73 19.16 7.72 25.18
C GLU A 73 19.52 6.88 23.95
N ALA A 74 20.72 7.07 23.38
CA ALA A 74 21.20 6.29 22.24
C ALA A 74 21.35 4.80 22.58
N MET A 75 21.85 4.49 23.78
CA MET A 75 21.96 3.10 24.26
C MET A 75 20.59 2.48 24.51
N GLN A 76 19.65 3.20 25.12
CA GLN A 76 18.28 2.73 25.33
C GLN A 76 17.58 2.42 24.00
N LEU A 77 17.75 3.28 22.99
CA LEU A 77 17.22 3.04 21.64
C LEU A 77 17.84 1.78 21.02
N SER A 78 19.16 1.63 21.15
CA SER A 78 19.88 0.45 20.62
C SER A 78 19.42 -0.84 21.29
N ILE A 79 19.25 -0.85 22.62
CA ILE A 79 18.72 -1.99 23.37
C ILE A 79 17.29 -2.31 22.93
N LYS A 80 16.44 -1.29 22.74
CA LYS A 80 15.07 -1.48 22.25
C LYS A 80 15.06 -2.11 20.85
N HIS A 81 15.93 -1.65 19.96
CA HIS A 81 16.09 -2.23 18.63
C HIS A 81 16.53 -3.70 18.71
N LEU A 82 17.59 -4.01 19.46
CA LEU A 82 18.07 -5.39 19.65
C LEU A 82 17.01 -6.29 20.28
N LYS A 83 16.25 -5.79 21.25
CA LYS A 83 15.12 -6.51 21.85
C LYS A 83 14.03 -6.82 20.81
N ASN A 84 13.71 -5.87 19.95
CA ASN A 84 12.71 -6.06 18.89
C ASN A 84 13.17 -7.10 17.86
N GLU A 85 14.43 -7.03 17.40
CA GLU A 85 15.02 -8.01 16.50
C GLU A 85 15.04 -9.40 17.13
N ASN A 86 15.44 -9.51 18.39
CA ASN A 86 15.46 -10.78 19.11
C ASN A 86 14.05 -11.37 19.25
N ASN A 87 13.06 -10.54 19.56
CA ASN A 87 11.66 -10.95 19.61
C ASN A 87 11.13 -11.38 18.23
N TRP A 88 11.52 -10.68 17.17
CA TRP A 88 11.15 -11.04 15.80
C TRP A 88 11.72 -12.41 15.42
N MET A 89 13.00 -12.64 15.70
CA MET A 89 13.69 -13.91 15.43
C MET A 89 13.10 -15.06 16.25
N LYS A 90 12.89 -14.86 17.56
CA LYS A 90 12.26 -15.87 18.43
C LYS A 90 10.83 -16.20 18.01
N GLY A 91 10.09 -15.20 17.53
CA GLY A 91 8.72 -15.35 17.05
C GLY A 91 8.60 -15.78 15.58
N ALA A 92 9.71 -15.95 14.85
CA ALA A 92 9.68 -16.15 13.40
C ALA A 92 8.98 -17.45 13.00
N GLN A 93 9.20 -18.55 13.73
CA GLN A 93 8.54 -19.82 13.46
C GLN A 93 7.02 -19.72 13.66
N MET A 94 6.58 -19.20 14.81
CA MET A 94 5.16 -19.01 15.12
C MET A 94 4.48 -18.10 14.09
N ARG A 95 5.15 -17.02 13.65
CA ARG A 95 4.66 -16.15 12.59
C ARG A 95 4.51 -16.88 11.26
N ARG A 96 5.45 -17.76 10.90
CA ARG A 96 5.39 -18.55 9.66
C ARG A 96 4.25 -19.57 9.71
N GLU A 97 4.07 -20.26 10.83
CA GLU A 97 2.98 -21.23 11.02
C GLU A 97 1.61 -20.55 10.97
N LEU A 98 1.47 -19.36 11.55
CA LEU A 98 0.23 -18.59 11.45
C LEU A 98 -0.01 -18.08 10.02
N ALA A 99 1.05 -17.62 9.33
CA ALA A 99 0.97 -17.10 7.97
C ALA A 99 0.76 -18.18 6.90
N SER A 100 1.02 -19.46 7.21
CA SER A 100 0.74 -20.57 6.29
C SER A 100 -0.74 -20.96 6.28
N LEU A 101 -1.52 -20.48 7.26
CA LEU A 101 -2.96 -20.66 7.28
C LEU A 101 -3.65 -19.67 6.32
N PRO A 102 -4.74 -20.08 5.67
CA PRO A 102 -5.48 -19.20 4.76
C PRO A 102 -6.11 -18.03 5.54
N PRO A 103 -6.08 -16.79 4.99
CA PRO A 103 -6.63 -15.63 5.66
C PRO A 103 -8.16 -15.69 5.72
N LEU A 104 -8.72 -15.44 6.90
CA LEU A 104 -10.16 -15.41 7.11
C LEU A 104 -10.70 -14.01 6.78
N HIS A 105 -11.47 -13.92 5.69
CA HIS A 105 -12.21 -12.71 5.33
C HIS A 105 -13.69 -12.92 5.65
N VAL A 106 -14.25 -12.09 6.53
CA VAL A 106 -15.67 -12.15 6.90
C VAL A 106 -16.49 -11.31 5.92
N PRO A 107 -17.49 -11.88 5.22
CA PRO A 107 -18.40 -11.10 4.38
C PRO A 107 -19.16 -10.06 5.21
N LYS A 108 -19.39 -8.87 4.66
CA LYS A 108 -20.28 -7.87 5.27
C LYS A 108 -21.72 -8.42 5.27
N LEU A 109 -22.18 -8.95 6.40
CA LEU A 109 -23.57 -9.39 6.55
C LEU A 109 -24.45 -8.17 6.87
N SER A 110 -25.39 -7.82 6.00
CA SER A 110 -26.45 -6.87 6.34
C SER A 110 -27.46 -7.52 7.27
N LEU A 111 -27.91 -6.79 8.29
CA LEU A 111 -29.12 -7.15 8.98
C LEU A 111 -30.33 -6.87 8.06
N PRO A 112 -31.43 -7.65 8.14
CA PRO A 112 -32.61 -7.47 7.28
C PRO A 112 -33.22 -6.06 7.28
N LYS A 113 -32.94 -5.26 8.33
CA LYS A 113 -33.44 -3.89 8.49
C LYS A 113 -32.49 -2.83 7.89
N ASP A 114 -31.24 -3.21 7.63
CA ASP A 114 -30.21 -2.37 7.05
C ASP A 114 -30.20 -2.64 5.55
N ARG A 115 -30.89 -1.80 4.79
CA ARG A 115 -30.98 -1.91 3.33
C ARG A 115 -29.60 -1.57 2.73
N GLN A 116 -28.71 -2.56 2.72
CA GLN A 116 -27.37 -2.55 2.13
C GLN A 116 -27.34 -2.34 0.60
N GLY A 117 -28.45 -1.89 0.00
CA GLY A 117 -28.39 -1.23 -1.28
C GLY A 117 -27.62 0.09 -1.20
N GLU A 118 -27.50 0.74 -0.05
CA GLU A 118 -26.97 2.11 0.03
C GLU A 118 -25.54 2.29 -0.50
N GLU A 119 -24.57 1.41 -0.25
CA GLU A 119 -23.18 1.64 -0.69
C GLU A 119 -23.03 1.53 -2.23
N VAL A 120 -23.72 0.57 -2.86
CA VAL A 120 -23.70 0.36 -4.32
C VAL A 120 -24.64 1.32 -5.06
N VAL A 121 -25.83 1.57 -4.50
CA VAL A 121 -26.89 2.43 -5.08
C VAL A 121 -26.60 3.92 -4.88
N SER A 122 -25.74 4.29 -3.92
CA SER A 122 -25.35 5.69 -3.70
C SER A 122 -24.22 6.17 -4.59
N SER A 123 -23.54 5.27 -5.33
CA SER A 123 -22.52 5.71 -6.28
C SER A 123 -23.16 6.54 -7.40
N SER A 124 -22.57 7.69 -7.71
CA SER A 124 -23.03 8.58 -8.78
C SER A 124 -23.11 7.85 -10.12
N LEU A 125 -22.15 6.94 -10.34
CA LEU A 125 -22.04 6.06 -11.49
C LEU A 125 -23.24 5.09 -11.62
N TYR A 126 -23.66 4.46 -10.51
CA TYR A 126 -24.84 3.59 -10.50
C TYR A 126 -26.12 4.37 -10.82
N ARG A 127 -26.27 5.59 -10.26
CA ARG A 127 -27.41 6.48 -10.57
C ARG A 127 -27.42 6.89 -12.04
N LYS A 128 -26.26 7.26 -12.62
CA LYS A 128 -26.13 7.55 -14.06
C LYS A 128 -26.55 6.33 -14.91
N THR A 129 -26.05 5.14 -14.54
CA THR A 129 -26.38 3.88 -15.22
C THR A 129 -27.87 3.60 -15.19
N SER A 130 -28.49 3.71 -14.01
CA SER A 130 -29.91 3.45 -13.82
C SER A 130 -30.79 4.40 -14.64
N ARG A 131 -30.46 5.70 -14.67
CA ARG A 131 -31.19 6.71 -15.48
C ARG A 131 -31.09 6.45 -16.97
N LEU A 132 -29.89 6.11 -17.48
CA LEU A 132 -29.70 5.79 -18.88
C LEU A 132 -30.45 4.50 -19.26
N LEU A 133 -30.41 3.49 -18.39
CA LEU A 133 -31.14 2.24 -18.59
C LEU A 133 -32.65 2.47 -18.61
N GLU A 134 -33.19 3.27 -17.69
CA GLU A 134 -34.61 3.66 -17.66
C GLU A 134 -35.02 4.42 -18.94
N THR A 135 -34.18 5.37 -19.38
CA THR A 135 -34.42 6.13 -20.62
C THR A 135 -34.44 5.19 -21.84
N LEU A 136 -33.50 4.24 -21.92
CA LEU A 136 -33.46 3.23 -22.98
C LEU A 136 -34.68 2.32 -22.95
N TYR A 137 -35.11 1.86 -21.77
CA TYR A 137 -36.32 1.06 -21.65
C TYR A 137 -37.54 1.83 -22.13
N GLN A 138 -37.70 3.08 -21.70
CA GLN A 138 -38.78 3.94 -22.16
C GLN A 138 -38.75 4.12 -23.69
N MET A 139 -37.58 4.32 -24.28
CA MET A 139 -37.46 4.47 -25.74
C MET A 139 -37.74 3.16 -26.48
N SER A 140 -37.26 2.03 -25.98
CA SER A 140 -37.49 0.71 -26.59
C SER A 140 -38.95 0.27 -26.52
N ALA A 141 -39.67 0.67 -25.47
CA ALA A 141 -41.07 0.35 -25.29
C ALA A 141 -42.02 1.29 -26.06
N ASN A 142 -41.59 2.53 -26.34
CA ASN A 142 -42.42 3.56 -26.97
C ASN A 142 -41.92 3.97 -28.36
N VAL A 143 -41.51 3.00 -29.19
CA VAL A 143 -41.14 3.28 -30.58
C VAL A 143 -42.40 3.56 -31.39
N GLN A 144 -42.59 4.81 -31.81
CA GLN A 144 -43.71 5.22 -32.67
C GLN A 144 -43.26 5.46 -34.10
N VAL A 145 -44.07 5.02 -35.06
CA VAL A 145 -43.88 5.31 -36.49
C VAL A 145 -44.18 6.78 -36.75
N VAL A 146 -43.35 7.43 -37.56
CA VAL A 146 -43.50 8.84 -37.95
C VAL A 146 -44.76 9.03 -38.79
N ASP A 147 -45.63 9.97 -38.40
CA ASP A 147 -46.86 10.28 -39.13
C ASP A 147 -46.59 11.19 -40.35
N ILE A 148 -46.83 10.66 -41.55
CA ILE A 148 -46.67 11.38 -42.83
C ILE A 148 -47.92 12.20 -43.22
N THR A 149 -49.03 12.04 -42.51
CA THR A 149 -50.32 12.67 -42.88
C THR A 149 -50.40 14.16 -42.52
N ARG A 150 -49.39 14.70 -41.82
CA ARG A 150 -49.23 16.12 -41.41
C ARG A 150 -50.39 16.70 -40.60
N ARG A 151 -51.28 15.87 -40.03
CA ARG A 151 -52.47 16.35 -39.30
C ARG A 151 -52.17 16.88 -37.89
N LYS A 152 -51.09 16.39 -37.26
CA LYS A 152 -50.72 16.72 -35.87
C LYS A 152 -49.22 16.94 -35.63
N ALA A 153 -48.38 16.72 -36.65
CA ALA A 153 -46.94 16.71 -36.52
C ALA A 153 -46.35 18.14 -36.54
N VAL A 154 -45.64 18.51 -35.47
CA VAL A 154 -44.74 19.67 -35.49
C VAL A 154 -43.47 19.25 -36.23
N GLY A 155 -43.21 19.85 -37.39
CA GLY A 155 -42.02 19.58 -38.21
C GLY A 155 -42.25 18.64 -39.40
N SER A 156 -41.21 18.47 -40.23
CA SER A 156 -41.24 17.55 -41.37
C SER A 156 -41.04 16.09 -40.92
N PRO A 157 -41.62 15.09 -41.59
CA PRO A 157 -41.41 13.67 -41.25
C PRO A 157 -39.92 13.28 -41.25
N ALA A 158 -39.14 13.84 -42.18
CA ALA A 158 -37.70 13.65 -42.24
C ALA A 158 -36.98 14.24 -41.00
N ALA A 159 -37.41 15.41 -40.52
CA ALA A 159 -36.84 16.02 -39.31
C ALA A 159 -37.15 15.20 -38.05
N GLN A 160 -38.35 14.62 -37.93
CA GLN A 160 -38.72 13.77 -36.80
C GLN A 160 -37.90 12.48 -36.76
N LEU A 161 -37.67 11.85 -37.92
CA LEU A 161 -36.81 10.67 -38.02
C LEU A 161 -35.35 11.02 -37.70
N LEU A 162 -34.87 12.17 -38.18
CA LEU A 162 -33.54 12.66 -37.87
C LEU A 162 -33.37 12.92 -36.37
N GLU A 163 -34.36 13.52 -35.71
CA GLU A 163 -34.36 13.75 -34.26
C GLU A 163 -34.30 12.43 -33.46
N GLN A 164 -35.07 11.42 -33.87
CA GLN A 164 -34.98 10.09 -33.25
C GLN A 164 -33.59 9.48 -33.42
N THR A 165 -32.99 9.63 -34.60
CA THR A 165 -31.65 9.11 -34.91
C THR A 165 -30.55 9.84 -34.14
N THR A 166 -30.61 11.17 -34.06
CA THR A 166 -29.63 11.97 -33.31
C THR A 166 -29.73 11.71 -31.81
N ARG A 167 -30.95 11.49 -31.29
CA ARG A 167 -31.17 11.09 -29.91
C ARG A 167 -30.59 9.70 -29.60
N LEU A 168 -30.72 8.74 -30.51
CA LEU A 168 -30.09 7.42 -30.35
C LEU A 168 -28.55 7.52 -30.39
N ALA A 169 -28.01 8.33 -31.30
CA ALA A 169 -26.57 8.57 -31.39
C ALA A 169 -26.01 9.21 -30.11
N SER A 170 -26.69 10.21 -29.54
CA SER A 170 -26.25 10.86 -28.31
C SER A 170 -26.31 9.93 -27.09
N LEU A 171 -27.33 9.07 -27.01
CA LEU A 171 -27.40 8.03 -25.97
C LEU A 171 -26.27 7.01 -26.11
N SER A 172 -25.96 6.57 -27.34
CA SER A 172 -24.83 5.67 -27.60
C SER A 172 -23.51 6.28 -27.13
N GLU A 173 -23.26 7.56 -27.42
CA GLU A 173 -22.05 8.27 -26.98
C GLU A 173 -21.98 8.38 -25.45
N ALA A 174 -23.11 8.67 -24.79
CA ALA A 174 -23.20 8.73 -23.34
C ALA A 174 -22.91 7.38 -22.68
N ILE A 175 -23.37 6.27 -23.28
CA ILE A 175 -23.12 4.91 -22.81
C ILE A 175 -21.64 4.54 -22.96
N GLU A 176 -21.00 4.89 -24.08
CA GLU A 176 -19.56 4.65 -24.26
C GLU A 176 -18.72 5.38 -23.19
N LYS A 177 -19.02 6.66 -22.95
CA LYS A 177 -18.36 7.44 -21.88
C LYS A 177 -18.58 6.81 -20.50
N LEU A 178 -19.82 6.43 -20.19
CA LEU A 178 -20.14 5.82 -18.90
C LEU A 178 -19.46 4.45 -18.75
N LYS A 179 -19.38 3.64 -19.81
CA LYS A 179 -18.69 2.36 -19.82
C LYS A 179 -17.21 2.53 -19.48
N ASP A 180 -16.56 3.58 -19.97
CA ASP A 180 -15.18 3.89 -19.62
C ASP A 180 -15.02 4.38 -18.18
N GLU A 181 -15.93 5.22 -17.68
CA GLU A 181 -15.97 5.61 -16.26
C GLU A 181 -16.13 4.37 -15.35
N VAL A 182 -17.05 3.46 -15.70
CA VAL A 182 -17.31 2.21 -14.95
C VAL A 182 -16.07 1.32 -14.92
N ARG A 183 -15.38 1.17 -16.06
CA ARG A 183 -14.15 0.38 -16.12
C ARG A 183 -13.07 0.97 -15.23
N LYS A 184 -12.85 2.30 -15.30
CA LYS A 184 -11.85 2.99 -14.46
C LYS A 184 -12.16 2.80 -12.98
N GLU A 185 -13.41 3.02 -12.57
CA GLU A 185 -13.84 2.84 -11.18
C GLU A 185 -13.65 1.39 -10.72
N THR A 186 -13.99 0.41 -11.56
CA THR A 186 -13.83 -1.02 -11.24
C THR A 186 -12.36 -1.39 -11.01
N ILE A 187 -11.43 -0.77 -11.76
CA ILE A 187 -9.99 -0.98 -11.59
C ILE A 187 -9.52 -0.36 -10.27
N LEU A 188 -9.98 0.84 -9.92
CA LEU A 188 -9.59 1.54 -8.68
C LEU A 188 -10.09 0.82 -7.42
N GLN A 189 -11.28 0.21 -7.49
CA GLN A 189 -11.87 -0.55 -6.38
C GLN A 189 -11.15 -1.87 -6.09
N HIS A 190 -10.34 -2.39 -7.02
CA HIS A 190 -9.72 -3.70 -6.90
C HIS A 190 -8.20 -3.57 -6.67
N PRO A 191 -7.70 -3.85 -5.44
CA PRO A 191 -6.27 -3.74 -5.16
C PRO A 191 -5.43 -4.60 -6.12
N GLY A 192 -4.39 -4.00 -6.71
CA GLY A 192 -3.51 -4.67 -7.68
C GLY A 192 -4.07 -4.80 -9.11
N ALA A 193 -5.27 -4.28 -9.39
CA ALA A 193 -5.82 -4.29 -10.74
C ALA A 193 -5.28 -3.19 -11.65
N SER A 194 -4.62 -2.15 -11.12
CA SER A 194 -4.02 -1.06 -11.90
C SER A 194 -2.50 -1.20 -12.00
N ILE A 195 -1.94 -0.75 -13.12
CA ILE A 195 -0.50 -0.53 -13.28
C ILE A 195 -0.16 0.88 -12.73
N PRO A 196 0.94 1.05 -11.97
CA PRO A 196 1.37 2.38 -11.53
C PRO A 196 1.91 3.18 -12.71
N THR A 197 1.18 4.22 -13.13
CA THR A 197 1.58 5.12 -14.22
C THR A 197 1.18 6.57 -13.90
N ASP A 198 1.93 7.54 -14.40
CA ASP A 198 1.71 8.97 -14.11
C ASP A 198 0.56 9.59 -14.92
N PHE A 199 0.17 8.98 -16.03
CA PHE A 199 -0.76 9.56 -17.00
C PHE A 199 -2.23 9.14 -16.80
N GLY A 200 -2.50 8.11 -15.99
CA GLY A 200 -3.87 7.66 -15.76
C GLY A 200 -3.99 6.26 -15.19
N THR A 201 -5.23 5.77 -15.14
CA THR A 201 -5.57 4.43 -14.67
C THR A 201 -5.59 3.45 -15.83
N PHE A 202 -4.69 2.47 -15.82
CA PHE A 202 -4.63 1.40 -16.80
C PHE A 202 -4.75 0.04 -16.12
N PRO A 203 -5.60 -0.87 -16.65
CA PRO A 203 -5.75 -2.20 -16.07
C PRO A 203 -4.48 -3.03 -16.25
N SER A 204 -4.18 -3.87 -15.26
CA SER A 204 -3.12 -4.86 -15.35
C SER A 204 -3.54 -6.03 -16.26
N VAL A 205 -2.57 -6.60 -16.98
CA VAL A 205 -2.82 -7.74 -17.87
C VAL A 205 -3.43 -8.95 -17.12
N PRO A 206 -2.97 -9.32 -15.91
CA PRO A 206 -3.59 -10.41 -15.15
C PRO A 206 -5.05 -10.12 -14.79
N PHE A 207 -5.38 -8.87 -14.46
CA PHE A 207 -6.74 -8.46 -14.15
C PHE A 207 -7.66 -8.62 -15.36
N LEU A 208 -7.23 -8.22 -16.55
CA LEU A 208 -8.01 -8.39 -17.77
C LEU A 208 -8.27 -9.87 -18.08
N LYS A 209 -7.25 -10.72 -17.95
CA LYS A 209 -7.40 -12.18 -18.16
C LYS A 209 -8.38 -12.79 -17.16
N ALA A 210 -8.22 -12.47 -15.88
CA ALA A 210 -9.12 -12.95 -14.84
C ALA A 210 -10.58 -12.48 -15.06
N LYS A 211 -10.78 -11.25 -15.56
CA LYS A 211 -12.12 -10.74 -15.89
C LYS A 211 -12.75 -11.44 -17.09
N ASP A 212 -11.95 -11.89 -18.05
CA ASP A 212 -12.44 -12.66 -19.18
C ASP A 212 -12.84 -14.08 -18.74
N GLU A 213 -11.98 -14.75 -17.97
CA GLU A 213 -12.26 -16.07 -17.39
C GLU A 213 -13.48 -16.05 -16.44
N GLN A 214 -13.73 -14.93 -15.75
CA GLN A 214 -14.91 -14.76 -14.88
C GLN A 214 -16.23 -14.89 -15.65
N LYS A 215 -16.28 -14.60 -16.96
CA LYS A 215 -17.50 -14.71 -17.77
C LYS A 215 -17.97 -16.15 -17.90
N ASP A 216 -17.04 -17.09 -18.01
CA ASP A 216 -17.30 -18.53 -18.16
C ASP A 216 -17.32 -19.28 -16.82
N SER A 217 -17.14 -18.57 -15.70
CA SER A 217 -17.14 -18.99 -14.29
C SER A 217 -16.10 -20.05 -13.89
N THR A 218 -15.97 -21.14 -14.63
CA THR A 218 -15.06 -22.27 -14.33
C THR A 218 -14.64 -22.98 -15.60
N VAL A 219 -13.34 -23.20 -15.80
CA VAL A 219 -12.81 -23.99 -16.92
C VAL A 219 -12.96 -25.49 -16.62
N TYR A 220 -13.48 -26.26 -17.58
CA TYR A 220 -13.55 -27.71 -17.47
C TYR A 220 -12.16 -28.33 -17.70
N VAL A 221 -11.66 -29.07 -16.70
CA VAL A 221 -10.32 -29.68 -16.75
C VAL A 221 -10.38 -31.19 -17.06
N GLY A 222 -11.42 -31.90 -16.60
CA GLY A 222 -11.51 -33.35 -16.84
C GLY A 222 -12.62 -34.05 -16.05
N ARG A 223 -12.59 -35.38 -16.07
CA ARG A 223 -13.56 -36.26 -15.40
C ARG A 223 -12.83 -37.37 -14.65
N VAL A 224 -13.24 -37.60 -13.41
CA VAL A 224 -12.87 -38.78 -12.62
C VAL A 224 -14.10 -39.68 -12.51
N THR A 225 -13.93 -40.97 -12.75
CA THR A 225 -15.02 -41.94 -12.70
C THR A 225 -14.78 -42.90 -11.55
N PHE A 226 -15.82 -43.15 -10.76
CA PHE A 226 -15.81 -44.11 -9.67
C PHE A 226 -16.64 -45.34 -10.06
N PRO A 227 -16.26 -46.55 -9.60
CA PRO A 227 -17.07 -47.74 -9.81
C PRO A 227 -18.44 -47.56 -9.13
N CYS A 228 -19.52 -47.78 -9.87
CA CYS A 228 -20.89 -47.69 -9.37
C CYS A 228 -21.74 -48.84 -9.92
N GLN A 229 -22.79 -49.21 -9.18
CA GLN A 229 -23.73 -50.22 -9.65
C GLN A 229 -24.56 -49.70 -10.83
N PRO A 230 -25.02 -50.58 -11.73
CA PRO A 230 -25.88 -50.19 -12.85
C PRO A 230 -27.08 -49.37 -12.37
N GLY A 231 -27.38 -48.26 -13.04
CA GLY A 231 -28.49 -47.36 -12.71
C GLY A 231 -28.22 -46.35 -11.58
N HIS A 232 -27.08 -46.42 -10.88
CA HIS A 232 -26.73 -45.53 -9.76
C HIS A 232 -25.68 -44.47 -10.09
N GLY A 233 -25.39 -44.25 -11.38
CA GLY A 233 -24.42 -43.25 -11.82
C GLY A 233 -24.91 -41.84 -11.49
N GLN A 234 -24.13 -41.09 -10.71
CA GLN A 234 -24.39 -39.68 -10.41
C GLN A 234 -23.30 -38.78 -11.00
N TRP A 235 -23.73 -37.68 -11.60
CA TRP A 235 -22.83 -36.66 -12.14
C TRP A 235 -22.72 -35.51 -11.14
N HIS A 236 -21.51 -35.28 -10.65
CA HIS A 236 -21.21 -34.17 -9.75
C HIS A 236 -20.27 -33.17 -10.44
N LYS A 237 -20.72 -31.91 -10.56
CA LYS A 237 -19.85 -30.81 -11.01
C LYS A 237 -19.04 -30.31 -9.82
N LEU A 238 -17.80 -30.77 -9.71
CA LEU A 238 -16.87 -30.36 -8.67
C LEU A 238 -16.02 -29.18 -9.15
N VAL A 239 -15.96 -28.11 -8.35
CA VAL A 239 -15.09 -26.95 -8.61
C VAL A 239 -13.96 -26.98 -7.59
N LEU A 240 -12.72 -27.04 -8.08
CA LEU A 240 -11.52 -27.13 -7.25
C LEU A 240 -10.61 -25.94 -7.52
N THR A 241 -9.91 -25.48 -6.48
CA THR A 241 -8.79 -24.56 -6.67
C THR A 241 -7.59 -25.31 -7.26
N PRO A 242 -6.62 -24.60 -7.88
CA PRO A 242 -5.40 -25.23 -8.39
C PRO A 242 -4.69 -26.07 -7.33
N GLU A 243 -4.60 -25.59 -6.08
CA GLU A 243 -3.97 -26.33 -4.98
C GLU A 243 -4.71 -27.62 -4.62
N GLN A 244 -6.04 -27.58 -4.60
CA GLN A 244 -6.87 -28.75 -4.32
C GLN A 244 -6.75 -29.78 -5.45
N LEU A 245 -6.68 -29.33 -6.70
CA LEU A 245 -6.48 -30.20 -7.86
C LEU A 245 -5.11 -30.90 -7.81
N HIS A 246 -4.04 -30.20 -7.47
CA HIS A 246 -2.72 -30.80 -7.28
C HIS A 246 -2.71 -31.85 -6.16
N LYS A 247 -3.40 -31.57 -5.04
CA LYS A 247 -3.56 -32.53 -3.94
C LYS A 247 -4.37 -33.76 -4.36
N LEU A 248 -5.42 -33.58 -5.16
CA LEU A 248 -6.20 -34.70 -5.69
C LEU A 248 -5.35 -35.55 -6.63
N HIS A 249 -4.64 -34.91 -7.56
CA HIS A 249 -3.76 -35.58 -8.52
C HIS A 249 -2.65 -36.38 -7.83
N SER A 250 -2.00 -35.83 -6.80
CA SER A 250 -0.97 -36.55 -6.06
C SER A 250 -1.50 -37.76 -5.28
N ARG A 251 -2.80 -37.76 -4.91
CA ARG A 251 -3.46 -38.89 -4.26
C ARG A 251 -3.96 -39.96 -5.22
N LEU A 252 -4.19 -39.61 -6.49
CA LEU A 252 -4.64 -40.57 -7.51
C LEU A 252 -3.49 -41.30 -8.21
N ILE A 253 -2.27 -40.73 -8.16
CA ILE A 253 -1.07 -41.28 -8.83
C ILE A 253 -0.13 -42.01 -7.86
N SER A 254 -0.18 -41.69 -6.57
CA SER A 254 0.55 -42.42 -5.52
C SER A 254 -0.15 -43.72 -5.14
#